data_AF-X0WIW7-F1
#
_entry.id   AF-X0WIW7-F1
#
_cell.length_a   1.000
_cell.length_b   1.000
_cell.length_c   1.000
_cell.angle_alpha   90.00
_cell.angle_beta   90.00
_cell.angle_gamma   90.00
#
_symmetry.space_group_name_H-M   'P 1'
#
loop_
_entity.id
_entity.type
_entity.pdbx_description
1 polymer ?
#
loop_
_entity_poly.entity_id
_entity_poly.type
_entity_poly.pdbx_seq_one_letter_code
_entity_poly.pdbx_strand_id
1 'polypeptide(L)'
;MAGEAVFFLPFVLPRVFRPTLLDVFHLTNFELGIAFSVYGVVAMLAYFPGGPLADRFSARKLMAFALLATSIGGLVMASIPSLAALKVLYGFWGV
;
A
#
# COMPACT_ATOMS: atom_id res chain seq x y z
N MET A 1 -11.47 4.19 -12.06
CA MET A 1 -10.17 4.28 -12.77
C MET A 1 -9.05 4.85 -11.88
N ALA A 2 -8.93 6.16 -11.64
CA ALA A 2 -7.77 6.69 -10.89
C ALA A 2 -7.66 6.19 -9.43
N GLY A 3 -8.79 6.11 -8.71
CA GLY A 3 -8.79 5.60 -7.33
C GLY A 3 -8.40 4.13 -7.21
N GLU A 4 -8.70 3.30 -8.21
CA GLU A 4 -8.32 1.88 -8.22
C GLU A 4 -6.82 1.68 -8.46
N ALA A 5 -6.19 2.61 -9.19
CA ALA A 5 -4.76 2.55 -9.49
C ALA A 5 -3.89 2.72 -8.22
N VAL A 6 -4.36 3.48 -7.22
CA VAL A 6 -3.71 3.62 -5.90
C VAL A 6 -3.61 2.27 -5.18
N PHE A 7 -4.58 1.38 -5.40
CA PHE A 7 -4.61 0.05 -4.78
C PHE A 7 -3.91 -1.04 -5.60
N PHE A 8 -3.34 -0.68 -6.75
CA PHE A 8 -2.80 -1.68 -7.67
C PHE A 8 -1.60 -2.43 -7.07
N LEU A 9 -0.59 -1.70 -6.60
CA LEU A 9 0.61 -2.28 -6.00
C LEU A 9 0.33 -3.03 -4.69
N PRO A 10 -0.39 -2.46 -3.69
CA PRO A 10 -0.64 -3.17 -2.45
C PRO A 10 -1.59 -4.37 -2.60
N PHE A 11 -2.55 -4.36 -3.53
CA PHE A 11 -3.63 -5.36 -3.53
C PHE A 11 -3.82 -6.12 -4.83
N VAL A 12 -3.78 -5.44 -5.98
CA VAL A 12 -4.01 -6.12 -7.27
C VAL A 12 -2.84 -7.03 -7.60
N LEU A 13 -1.61 -6.55 -7.39
CA LEU A 13 -0.41 -7.30 -7.74
C LEU A 13 -0.26 -8.58 -6.90
N PRO A 14 -0.38 -8.58 -5.55
CA PRO A 14 -0.36 -9.81 -4.76
C PRO A 14 -1.59 -10.71 -4.96
N ARG A 15 -2.70 -10.16 -5.48
CA ARG A 15 -3.90 -10.95 -5.80
C ARG A 15 -3.73 -11.74 -7.09
N VAL A 16 -3.16 -11.10 -8.13
CA VAL A 16 -3.00 -11.71 -9.47
C VAL A 16 -1.72 -12.54 -9.54
N PHE A 17 -0.63 -12.05 -8.97
CA PHE A 17 0.71 -12.66 -9.06
C PHE A 17 1.18 -13.24 -7.74
N ARG A 18 0.25 -13.71 -6.89
CA ARG A 18 0.58 -14.30 -5.58
C ARG A 18 1.76 -15.27 -5.60
N PRO A 19 1.77 -16.34 -6.43
CA PRO A 19 2.86 -17.31 -6.38
C PRO A 19 4.22 -16.67 -6.71
N THR A 20 4.27 -15.80 -7.71
CA THR A 20 5.48 -15.07 -8.10
C THR A 20 5.96 -14.13 -7.00
N LEU A 21 5.05 -13.42 -6.33
CA LEU A 21 5.42 -12.50 -5.26
C LEU A 21 5.98 -13.26 -4.04
N LEU A 22 5.32 -14.35 -3.64
CA LEU A 22 5.80 -15.17 -2.53
C LEU A 22 7.18 -15.76 -2.83
N ASP A 23 7.42 -16.20 -4.07
CA ASP A 23 8.71 -16.75 -4.49
C ASP A 23 9.83 -15.69 -4.52
N VAL A 24 9.61 -14.56 -5.20
CA VAL A 24 10.61 -13.48 -5.37
C VAL A 24 10.99 -12.84 -4.04
N PHE A 25 10.03 -12.67 -3.13
CA PHE A 25 10.27 -12.06 -1.82
C PHE A 25 10.57 -13.10 -0.73
N HIS A 26 10.61 -14.39 -1.07
CA HIS A 26 10.78 -15.51 -0.15
C HIS A 26 9.82 -15.45 1.05
N LEU A 27 8.54 -15.18 0.78
CA LEU A 27 7.50 -15.01 1.78
C LEU A 27 6.61 -16.24 1.89
N THR A 28 6.08 -16.44 3.09
CA THR A 28 4.93 -17.28 3.34
C THR A 28 3.62 -16.51 3.17
N ASN A 29 2.52 -17.22 2.95
CA ASN A 29 1.18 -16.63 2.95
C ASN A 29 0.87 -15.91 4.28
N PHE A 30 1.42 -16.40 5.40
CA PHE A 30 1.25 -15.78 6.71
C PHE A 30 1.94 -14.42 6.79
N GLU A 31 3.17 -14.31 6.32
CA GLU A 31 3.93 -13.05 6.31
C GLU A 31 3.32 -12.01 5.38
N LEU A 32 2.83 -12.43 4.20
CA LEU A 32 2.04 -11.55 3.32
C LEU A 32 0.73 -11.11 4.00
N GLY A 33 0.08 -12.02 4.74
CA GLY A 33 -1.09 -11.71 5.56
C GLY A 33 -0.80 -10.66 6.63
N ILE A 34 0.33 -10.76 7.32
CA ILE A 34 0.78 -9.74 8.29
C ILE A 34 0.94 -8.38 7.60
N ALA A 35 1.55 -8.33 6.42
CA ALA A 35 1.70 -7.07 5.69
C ALA A 35 0.33 -6.43 5.37
N PHE A 36 -0.65 -7.21 4.93
CA PHE A 36 -2.03 -6.72 4.75
C PHE A 36 -2.69 -6.26 6.05
N SER A 37 -2.46 -6.96 7.16
CA SER A 37 -2.99 -6.54 8.46
C SER A 37 -2.39 -5.21 8.91
N VAL A 38 -1.08 -5.00 8.70
CA VAL A 38 -0.43 -3.71 9.00
C VAL A 38 -1.05 -2.58 8.18
N TYR A 39 -1.27 -2.79 6.87
CA TYR A 39 -2.02 -1.84 6.05
C TYR A 39 -3.39 -1.54 6.67
N GLY A 40 -4.17 -2.57 7.01
CA GLY A 40 -5.52 -2.41 7.51
C GLY A 40 -5.59 -1.62 8.82
N VAL A 41 -4.65 -1.88 9.74
CA VAL A 41 -4.55 -1.14 11.00
C VAL A 41 -4.18 0.33 10.75
N VAL A 42 -3.19 0.59 9.90
CA VAL A 42 -2.80 1.97 9.59
C VAL A 42 -3.93 2.72 8.88
N ALA A 43 -4.60 2.11 7.91
CA ALA A 43 -5.75 2.69 7.22
C ALA A 43 -6.89 3.01 8.17
N MET A 44 -7.20 2.09 9.10
CA MET A 44 -8.20 2.33 10.14
C MET A 44 -7.85 3.55 11.01
N LEU A 45 -6.57 3.72 11.37
CA LEU A 45 -6.12 4.89 12.11
C LEU A 45 -6.10 6.17 11.26
N ALA A 46 -5.78 6.06 9.97
CA ALA A 46 -5.73 7.17 9.02
C ALA A 46 -7.12 7.74 8.69
N TYR A 47 -8.20 6.97 8.87
CA TYR A 47 -9.57 7.47 8.69
C TYR A 47 -9.90 8.66 9.62
N PHE A 48 -9.36 8.69 10.84
CA PHE A 48 -9.61 9.78 11.79
C PHE A 48 -9.09 11.14 11.28
N PRO A 49 -7.80 11.31 10.92
CA PRO A 49 -7.31 12.55 10.34
C PRO A 49 -7.71 12.73 8.86
N GLY A 50 -8.03 11.64 8.16
CA GLY A 50 -8.38 11.64 6.74
C GLY A 50 -9.62 12.46 6.42
N GLY A 51 -10.64 12.45 7.29
CA GLY A 51 -11.87 13.25 7.12
C GLY A 51 -11.59 14.76 7.09
N PRO A 52 -11.02 15.35 8.16
CA PRO A 52 -10.66 16.77 8.18
C PRO A 52 -9.70 17.18 7.06
N LEU A 53 -8.81 16.29 6.62
CA LEU A 53 -7.93 16.53 5.49
C LEU A 53 -8.72 16.59 4.17
N ALA A 54 -9.67 15.67 3.98
CA ALA A 54 -10.55 15.64 2.82
C ALA A 54 -11.42 16.89 2.69
N ASP A 55 -11.85 17.46 3.82
CA ASP A 55 -12.65 18.69 3.84
C ASP A 55 -11.83 19.94 3.44
N ARG A 56 -10.52 19.93 3.71
CA ARG A 56 -9.63 21.09 3.48
C ARG A 56 -8.98 21.11 2.10
N PHE A 57 -8.79 19.95 1.47
CA PHE A 57 -8.06 19.82 0.22
C PHE A 57 -8.95 19.29 -0.90
N SER A 58 -8.76 19.77 -2.12
CA SER A 58 -9.55 19.29 -3.25
C SER A 58 -9.25 17.82 -3.56
N ALA A 59 -10.29 17.06 -3.92
CA ALA A 59 -10.18 15.64 -4.29
C ALA A 59 -9.11 15.39 -5.36
N ARG A 60 -8.92 16.32 -6.30
CA ARG A 60 -7.86 16.24 -7.33
C ARG A 60 -6.45 16.21 -6.72
N LYS A 61 -6.16 17.09 -5.75
CA LYS A 61 -4.85 17.17 -5.10
C LYS A 61 -4.59 15.93 -4.25
N LEU A 62 -5.61 15.49 -3.50
CA LEU A 62 -5.54 14.27 -2.69
C LEU A 62 -5.26 13.05 -3.56
N MET A 63 -5.98 12.90 -4.67
CA MET A 63 -5.76 11.79 -5.60
C MET A 63 -4.37 11.83 -6.24
N ALA A 64 -3.90 13.01 -6.67
CA ALA A 64 -2.56 13.16 -7.22
C ALA A 64 -1.48 12.78 -6.20
N PHE A 65 -1.63 13.20 -4.95
CA PHE A 65 -0.72 12.84 -3.87
C PHE A 65 -0.75 11.34 -3.57
N ALA A 66 -1.93 10.72 -3.49
CA ALA A 66 -2.08 9.29 -3.25
C ALA A 66 -1.42 8.45 -4.36
N LEU A 67 -1.59 8.84 -5.63
CA LEU A 67 -0.95 8.17 -6.76
C LEU A 67 0.58 8.33 -6.73
N LEU A 68 1.09 9.52 -6.41
CA LEU A 68 2.52 9.76 -6.27
C LEU A 68 3.11 8.96 -5.10
N ALA A 69 2.47 8.99 -3.94
CA ALA A 69 2.87 8.22 -2.76
C ALA A 69 2.92 6.72 -3.09
N THR A 70 1.86 6.20 -3.72
CA THR A 70 1.80 4.81 -4.19
C THR A 70 2.97 4.48 -5.12
N SER A 71 3.24 5.34 -6.10
CA SER A 71 4.32 5.15 -7.07
C SER A 71 5.70 5.15 -6.43
N ILE A 72 5.95 6.04 -5.47
CA ILE A 72 7.20 6.08 -4.68
C ILE A 72 7.37 4.78 -3.89
N GLY A 73 6.30 4.29 -3.26
CA GLY A 73 6.31 2.99 -2.60
C GLY A 73 6.61 1.84 -3.57
N GLY A 74 6.16 1.95 -4.82
CA GLY A 74 6.50 1.01 -5.89
C GLY A 74 7.99 0.94 -6.20
N LEU A 75 8.73 2.05 -6.11
CA LEU A 75 10.18 2.05 -6.26
C LEU A 75 10.87 1.25 -5.15
N VAL A 76 10.37 1.35 -3.92
CA VAL A 76 10.84 0.54 -2.79
C VAL A 76 10.51 -0.94 -3.01
N MET A 77 9.30 -1.26 -3.47
CA MET A 77 8.94 -2.65 -3.78
C MET A 77 9.80 -3.26 -4.88
N ALA A 78 10.18 -2.46 -5.90
CA ALA A 78 11.02 -2.90 -7.00
C ALA A 78 12.44 -3.30 -6.57
N SER A 79 12.91 -2.84 -5.40
CA SER A 79 14.22 -3.25 -4.85
C SER A 79 14.17 -4.57 -4.08
N ILE A 80 13.08 -5.34 -4.18
CA ILE A 80 12.86 -6.63 -3.48
C ILE A 80 13.22 -6.53 -1.98
N PRO A 81 12.51 -5.66 -1.23
CA PRO A 81 12.81 -5.40 0.17
C PRO A 81 12.59 -6.63 1.06
N SER A 82 13.28 -6.65 2.20
CA SER A 82 13.04 -7.62 3.26
C SER A 82 11.61 -7.53 3.82
N LEU A 83 11.14 -8.58 4.50
CA LEU A 83 9.83 -8.60 5.15
C LEU A 83 9.61 -7.40 6.11
N ALA A 84 10.65 -6.97 6.82
CA ALA A 84 10.54 -5.81 7.71
C ALA A 84 10.21 -4.53 6.94
N ALA A 85 10.95 -4.28 5.85
CA ALA A 85 10.71 -3.14 4.97
C ALA A 85 9.38 -3.26 4.22
N LEU A 86 8.95 -4.48 3.86
CA LEU A 86 7.65 -4.73 3.27
C LEU A 86 6.50 -4.37 4.22
N LYS A 87 6.58 -4.74 5.51
CA LYS A 87 5.59 -4.33 6.51
C LYS A 87 5.49 -2.81 6.65
N VAL A 88 6.63 -2.12 6.66
CA VAL A 88 6.67 -0.65 6.68
C VAL A 88 6.04 -0.07 5.41
N LEU A 89 6.34 -0.65 4.24
CA LEU A 89 5.77 -0.22 2.96
C LEU A 89 4.24 -0.37 2.91
N TYR A 90 3.72 -1.50 3.41
CA TYR A 90 2.28 -1.71 3.51
C TYR A 90 1.62 -0.76 4.52
N GLY A 91 2.29 -0.46 5.64
CA GLY A 91 1.84 0.58 6.56
C GLY A 91 1.80 1.95 5.88
N PHE A 92 2.84 2.31 5.13
CA PHE A 92 2.89 3.56 4.37
C PHE A 92 1.75 3.68 3.34
N TRP A 93 1.44 2.62 2.60
CA TRP A 93 0.29 2.63 1.68
C TRP A 93 -1.07 2.71 2.39
N GLY A 94 -1.12 2.36 3.67
CA GLY A 94 -2.33 2.50 4.49
C GLY A 94 -2.65 3.93 4.90
N VAL A 95 -1.73 4.88 4.72
CA VAL A 95 -1.94 6.31 5.03
C VAL A 95 -2.66 7.02 3.89
#